data_AF-A0A0Q4CK52-F1
#
_entry.id   AF-A0A0Q4CK52-F1
#
_cell.length_a   1.000
_cell.length_b   1.000
_cell.length_c   1.000
_cell.angle_alpha   90.00
_cell.angle_beta   90.00
_cell.angle_gamma   90.00
#
_symmetry.space_group_name_H-M   'P 1'
#
loop_
_entity.id
_entity.type
_entity.pdbx_description
1 polymer ?
#
loop_
_entity_poly.entity_id
_entity_poly.type
_entity_poly.pdbx_seq_one_letter_code
_entity_poly.pdbx_strand_id
1 'polypeptide(L)'
;MPRFVLMAAAAFALTACGSQSPEQQRAEQLRDQADAEADAIEAAAENQTAQMKVEAEGLVNQAGQAGGYDAERLKVRADAIREESKLVEQQAEARAKAVRDRGEAQASAALAK
;
A
#
# COMPACT_ATOMS: atom_id res chain seq x y z
N MET A 1 -2.95 13.87 -73.70
CA MET A 1 -3.42 14.13 -72.32
C MET A 1 -3.42 12.79 -71.60
N PRO A 2 -2.46 12.53 -70.69
CA PRO A 2 -2.20 11.19 -70.19
C PRO A 2 -3.12 10.80 -69.03
N ARG A 3 -3.48 9.51 -69.04
CA ARG A 3 -4.04 8.70 -67.95
C ARG A 3 -2.93 8.28 -67.00
N PHE A 4 -3.12 8.39 -65.68
CA PHE A 4 -2.51 7.58 -64.60
C PHE A 4 -3.31 7.94 -63.33
N VAL A 5 -4.27 7.17 -62.79
CA VAL A 5 -4.24 5.83 -62.17
C VAL A 5 -3.23 5.70 -61.02
N LEU A 6 -3.80 5.60 -59.80
CA LEU A 6 -3.30 4.97 -58.57
C LEU A 6 -1.95 5.44 -57.99
N MET A 7 -2.01 6.10 -56.83
CA MET A 7 -1.34 5.56 -55.64
C MET A 7 -2.04 6.05 -54.37
N ALA A 8 -2.86 5.16 -53.82
CA ALA A 8 -3.22 5.15 -52.42
C ALA A 8 -2.00 4.72 -51.59
N ALA A 9 -2.10 4.97 -50.27
CA ALA A 9 -1.30 4.39 -49.19
C ALA A 9 0.05 5.06 -48.88
N ALA A 10 0.01 6.07 -48.00
CA ALA A 10 1.13 6.38 -47.10
C ALA A 10 0.68 7.10 -45.80
N ALA A 11 -0.51 6.79 -45.28
CA ALA A 11 -1.11 7.54 -44.17
C ALA A 11 -1.10 6.84 -42.79
N PHE A 12 -0.43 5.69 -42.62
CA PHE A 12 -0.48 4.94 -41.34
C PHE A 12 0.84 4.27 -40.96
N ALA A 13 1.94 5.03 -40.89
CA ALA A 13 3.25 4.47 -40.56
C ALA A 13 3.96 5.10 -39.34
N LEU A 14 3.27 5.88 -38.48
CA LEU A 14 3.94 6.53 -37.34
C LEU A 14 3.14 6.62 -36.00
N THR A 15 2.17 5.74 -35.74
CA THR A 15 1.72 5.48 -34.35
C THR A 15 2.41 4.25 -33.78
N ALA A 16 3.72 4.16 -33.96
CA ALA A 16 4.58 3.13 -33.38
C ALA A 16 5.49 3.76 -32.31
N CYS A 17 4.89 4.42 -31.33
CA CYS A 17 5.54 4.82 -30.08
C CYS A 17 4.50 4.78 -28.93
N GLY A 18 4.43 3.65 -28.23
CA GLY A 18 4.15 3.65 -26.79
C GLY A 18 2.71 3.47 -26.31
N SER A 19 1.75 3.04 -27.11
CA SER A 19 0.43 2.71 -26.57
C SER A 19 0.46 1.34 -25.89
N GLN A 20 0.55 1.37 -24.57
CA GLN A 20 0.32 0.25 -23.68
C GLN A 20 -0.97 -0.49 -24.08
N SER A 21 -0.95 -1.82 -24.14
CA SER A 21 -2.12 -2.57 -24.59
C SER A 21 -3.29 -2.43 -23.60
N PRO A 22 -4.56 -2.57 -24.01
CA PRO A 22 -5.70 -2.51 -23.10
C PRO A 22 -5.58 -3.51 -21.92
N GLU A 23 -4.99 -4.67 -22.16
CA GLU A 23 -4.71 -5.70 -21.15
C GLU A 23 -3.67 -5.20 -20.14
N GLN A 24 -2.61 -4.53 -20.62
CA GLN A 24 -1.60 -3.93 -19.76
C GLN A 24 -2.16 -2.79 -18.91
N GLN A 25 -3.01 -1.92 -19.49
CA GLN A 25 -3.69 -0.87 -18.72
C GLN A 25 -4.59 -1.45 -17.64
N ARG A 26 -5.31 -2.54 -17.94
CA ARG A 26 -6.16 -3.21 -16.96
C ARG A 26 -5.34 -3.88 -15.86
N ALA A 27 -4.20 -4.48 -16.20
CA ALA A 27 -3.31 -5.10 -15.23
C ALA A 27 -2.70 -4.06 -14.28
N GLU A 28 -2.28 -2.90 -14.80
CA GLU A 28 -1.80 -1.78 -13.97
C GLU A 28 -2.89 -1.23 -13.07
N GLN A 29 -4.10 -1.00 -13.58
CA GLN A 29 -5.22 -0.56 -12.74
C GLN A 29 -5.51 -1.53 -11.58
N LEU A 30 -5.33 -2.83 -11.77
CA LEU A 30 -5.50 -3.83 -10.70
C LEU A 30 -4.39 -3.75 -9.66
N ARG A 31 -3.14 -3.50 -10.08
CA ARG A 31 -2.01 -3.28 -9.18
C ARG A 31 -2.18 -1.99 -8.40
N ASP A 32 -2.46 -0.87 -9.07
CA ASP A 32 -2.65 0.44 -8.46
C ASP A 32 -3.79 0.44 -7.44
N GLN A 33 -4.90 -0.26 -7.75
CA GLN A 33 -6.01 -0.40 -6.79
C GLN A 33 -5.60 -1.22 -5.56
N ALA A 34 -4.86 -2.31 -5.75
CA ALA A 34 -4.40 -3.14 -4.65
C ALA A 34 -3.36 -2.41 -3.79
N ASP A 35 -2.44 -1.65 -4.41
CA ASP A 35 -1.46 -0.83 -3.70
C ASP A 35 -2.15 0.27 -2.92
N ALA A 36 -3.12 0.99 -3.50
CA ALA A 36 -3.88 2.02 -2.80
C ALA A 36 -4.66 1.46 -1.60
N GLU A 37 -5.25 0.26 -1.73
CA GLU A 37 -5.94 -0.42 -0.62
C GLU A 37 -4.95 -0.87 0.47
N ALA A 38 -3.80 -1.42 0.07
CA ALA A 38 -2.74 -1.83 0.98
C ALA A 38 -2.16 -0.65 1.76
N ASP A 39 -1.90 0.47 1.09
CA ASP A 39 -1.40 1.69 1.71
C ASP A 39 -2.43 2.29 2.67
N ALA A 40 -3.72 2.21 2.35
CA ALA A 40 -4.78 2.64 3.27
C ALA A 40 -4.82 1.78 4.55
N ILE A 41 -4.55 0.47 4.45
CA ILE A 41 -4.45 -0.43 5.61
C ILE A 41 -3.24 -0.06 6.47
N GLU A 42 -2.08 0.13 5.86
CA GLU A 42 -0.84 0.52 6.55
C GLU A 42 -1.01 1.88 7.23
N ALA A 43 -1.55 2.87 6.53
CA ALA A 43 -1.81 4.21 7.08
C ALA A 43 -2.84 4.19 8.23
N ALA A 44 -3.89 3.37 8.14
CA ALA A 44 -4.85 3.23 9.23
C ALA A 44 -4.19 2.65 10.49
N ALA A 45 -3.34 1.64 10.32
CA ALA A 45 -2.59 1.03 11.41
C ALA A 45 -1.56 1.99 12.00
N GLU A 46 -0.81 2.73 11.17
CA GLU A 46 0.14 3.75 11.62
C GLU A 46 -0.55 4.82 12.47
N ASN A 47 -1.71 5.31 12.03
CA ASN A 47 -2.50 6.29 12.79
C ASN A 47 -2.97 5.73 14.14
N GLN A 48 -3.34 4.46 14.18
CA GLN A 48 -3.72 3.78 15.43
C GLN A 48 -2.50 3.62 16.35
N THR A 49 -1.37 3.15 15.82
CA THR A 49 -0.18 2.85 16.62
C THR A 49 0.53 4.11 17.09
N ALA A 50 0.42 5.21 16.34
CA ALA A 50 0.85 6.53 16.79
C ALA A 50 0.11 6.96 18.08
N GLN A 51 -1.21 6.75 18.16
CA GLN A 51 -1.98 7.05 19.37
C GLN A 51 -1.55 6.16 20.56
N MET A 52 -1.32 4.87 20.30
CA MET A 52 -0.82 3.94 21.31
C MET A 52 0.58 4.33 21.82
N LYS A 53 1.47 4.77 20.93
CA LYS A 53 2.82 5.25 21.29
C LYS A 53 2.72 6.49 22.20
N VAL A 54 1.85 7.45 21.86
CA VAL A 54 1.59 8.63 22.70
C VAL A 54 1.04 8.24 24.08
N GLU A 55 0.11 7.28 24.16
CA GLU A 55 -0.39 6.77 25.44
C GLU A 55 0.73 6.14 26.28
N ALA A 56 1.54 5.28 25.67
CA ALA A 56 2.67 4.64 26.33
C ALA A 56 3.70 5.66 26.85
N GLU A 57 4.01 6.69 26.07
CA GLU A 57 4.87 7.79 26.50
C GLU A 57 4.27 8.58 27.67
N GLY A 58 2.96 8.83 27.62
CA GLY A 58 2.23 9.45 28.73
C GLY A 58 2.36 8.66 30.04
N LEU A 59 2.28 7.33 29.97
CA LEU A 59 2.49 6.45 31.13
C LEU A 59 3.93 6.47 31.64
N VAL A 60 4.92 6.51 30.74
CA VAL A 60 6.34 6.63 31.13
C VAL A 60 6.61 7.98 31.81
N ASN A 61 6.04 9.07 31.29
CA ASN A 61 6.17 10.39 31.90
C ASN A 61 5.53 10.46 33.29
N GLN A 62 4.40 9.80 33.49
CA GLN A 62 3.79 9.64 34.82
C GLN A 62 4.65 8.77 35.74
N ALA A 63 5.23 7.69 35.21
CA ALA A 63 6.13 6.81 35.95
C ALA A 63 7.40 7.54 36.42
N GLY A 64 7.91 8.50 35.64
CA GLY A 64 9.07 9.33 36.04
C GLY A 64 8.77 10.31 37.18
N GLN A 65 7.50 10.66 37.37
CA GLN A 65 7.02 11.48 38.49
C GLN A 65 6.63 10.63 39.71
N ALA A 66 6.23 9.38 39.46
CA ALA A 66 5.96 8.39 40.50
C ALA A 66 7.27 7.76 41.02
N GLY A 67 7.24 7.27 42.26
CA GLY A 67 8.34 6.52 42.86
C GLY A 67 7.95 5.07 43.16
N GLY A 68 8.94 4.20 43.27
CA GLY A 68 8.76 2.83 43.75
C GLY A 68 7.82 1.98 42.89
N TYR A 69 6.94 1.21 43.53
CA TYR A 69 6.08 0.21 42.88
C TYR A 69 5.12 0.81 41.84
N ASP A 70 4.58 2.00 42.10
CA ASP A 70 3.64 2.65 41.17
C ASP A 70 4.31 3.03 39.85
N ALA A 71 5.56 3.50 39.91
CA ALA A 71 6.35 3.80 38.73
C ALA A 71 6.59 2.53 37.88
N GLU A 72 6.92 1.42 38.53
CA GLU A 72 7.16 0.15 37.84
C GLU A 72 5.89 -0.38 37.16
N ARG A 73 4.74 -0.31 37.85
CA ARG A 73 3.45 -0.71 37.25
C ARG A 73 3.11 0.10 36.01
N LEU A 74 3.36 1.42 36.03
CA LEU A 74 3.13 2.30 34.88
C LEU A 74 4.06 1.96 33.70
N LYS A 75 5.33 1.65 33.96
CA LYS A 75 6.28 1.22 32.92
C LYS A 75 5.85 -0.09 32.27
N VAL A 76 5.49 -1.10 33.05
CA VAL A 76 5.00 -2.39 32.53
C VAL A 76 3.77 -2.19 31.64
N ARG A 77 2.86 -1.30 32.04
CA ARG A 77 1.68 -0.97 31.22
C ARG A 77 2.07 -0.27 29.92
N ALA A 78 3.02 0.66 29.96
CA ALA A 78 3.54 1.32 28.75
C ALA A 78 4.18 0.31 27.79
N ASP A 79 4.95 -0.65 28.32
CA ASP A 79 5.59 -1.68 27.51
C ASP A 79 4.57 -2.64 26.90
N ALA A 80 3.51 -3.01 27.63
CA ALA A 80 2.41 -3.79 27.08
C ALA A 80 1.75 -3.09 25.88
N ILE A 81 1.49 -1.77 25.98
CA ILE A 81 0.93 -0.97 24.88
C ILE A 81 1.88 -0.92 23.68
N ARG A 82 3.20 -0.83 23.92
CA ARG A 82 4.20 -0.87 22.84
C ARG A 82 4.27 -2.22 22.14
N GLU A 83 4.15 -3.32 22.88
CA GLU A 83 4.10 -4.66 22.26
C GLU A 83 2.80 -4.85 21.49
N GLU A 84 1.67 -4.40 22.03
CA GLU A 84 0.39 -4.44 21.32
C GLU A 84 0.44 -3.61 20.03
N SER A 85 1.07 -2.43 20.03
CA SER A 85 1.19 -1.61 18.83
C SER A 85 2.02 -2.29 17.74
N LYS A 86 3.11 -2.99 18.11
CA LYS A 86 3.87 -3.81 17.15
C LYS A 86 3.02 -4.91 16.53
N LEU A 87 2.15 -5.56 17.31
CA LEU A 87 1.25 -6.60 16.80
C LEU A 87 0.24 -6.02 15.80
N VAL A 88 -0.27 -4.81 16.05
CA VAL A 88 -1.16 -4.09 15.12
C VAL A 88 -0.43 -3.78 13.81
N GLU A 89 0.80 -3.25 13.88
CA GLU A 89 1.63 -2.97 12.70
C GLU A 89 1.88 -4.24 11.87
N GLN A 90 2.29 -5.34 12.52
CA GLN A 90 2.53 -6.63 11.84
C GLN A 90 1.26 -7.20 11.22
N GLN A 91 0.12 -7.09 11.89
CA GLN A 91 -1.16 -7.54 11.34
C GLN A 91 -1.55 -6.72 10.11
N ALA A 92 -1.33 -5.41 10.14
CA ALA A 92 -1.62 -4.52 9.02
C ALA A 92 -0.71 -4.81 7.83
N GLU A 93 0.59 -4.97 8.05
CA GLU A 93 1.57 -5.35 7.03
C GLU A 93 1.19 -6.67 6.36
N ALA A 94 0.82 -7.69 7.16
CA ALA A 94 0.39 -8.98 6.62
C ALA A 94 -0.87 -8.86 5.75
N ARG A 95 -1.83 -8.01 6.15
CA ARG A 95 -3.05 -7.74 5.37
C ARG A 95 -2.74 -6.97 4.09
N ALA A 96 -1.95 -5.90 4.18
CA ALA A 96 -1.52 -5.09 3.05
C ALA A 96 -0.79 -5.96 2.01
N LYS A 97 0.14 -6.80 2.47
CA LYS A 97 0.82 -7.79 1.62
C LYS A 97 -0.16 -8.73 0.92
N ALA A 98 -1.14 -9.29 1.65
CA ALA A 98 -2.14 -10.17 1.04
C ALA A 98 -2.98 -9.46 -0.04
N VAL A 99 -3.27 -8.17 0.14
CA VAL A 99 -3.95 -7.35 -0.87
C VAL A 99 -3.07 -7.15 -2.10
N ARG A 100 -1.79 -6.76 -1.92
CA ARG A 100 -0.82 -6.60 -3.02
C ARG A 100 -0.64 -7.91 -3.80
N ASP A 101 -0.44 -9.04 -3.09
CA ASP A 101 -0.30 -10.37 -3.70
C ASP A 101 -1.54 -10.75 -4.53
N ARG A 102 -2.74 -10.43 -4.03
CA ARG A 102 -3.98 -10.65 -4.76
C ARG A 102 -4.08 -9.76 -6.01
N GLY A 103 -3.72 -8.49 -5.89
CA GLY A 103 -3.67 -7.54 -7.02
C GLY A 103 -2.74 -8.02 -8.11
N GLU A 104 -1.53 -8.45 -7.74
CA GLU A 104 -0.53 -8.98 -8.66
C GLU A 104 -1.01 -10.25 -9.37
N ALA A 105 -1.66 -11.16 -8.63
CA ALA A 105 -2.25 -12.37 -9.22
C ALA A 105 -3.36 -12.04 -10.22
N GLN A 106 -4.21 -11.05 -9.92
CA GLN A 106 -5.27 -10.60 -10.82
C GLN A 106 -4.72 -9.90 -12.07
N ALA A 107 -3.70 -9.05 -11.90
CA ALA A 107 -3.00 -8.40 -12.99
C ALA A 107 -2.32 -9.42 -13.92
N SER A 108 -1.62 -10.41 -13.33
CA SER A 108 -1.02 -11.52 -14.08
C SER A 108 -2.07 -12.32 -14.86
N ALA A 109 -3.21 -12.62 -14.25
CA ALA A 109 -4.30 -13.31 -14.92
C ALA A 109 -4.97 -12.48 -16.03
N ALA A 110 -4.91 -11.14 -15.96
CA ALA A 110 -5.40 -10.27 -17.02
C ALA A 110 -4.46 -10.23 -18.23
N LEU A 111 -3.15 -10.34 -18.00
CA LEU A 111 -2.11 -10.37 -19.05
C LEU A 111 -1.97 -11.74 -19.73
N ALA A 112 -2.39 -12.82 -19.06
CA ALA A 112 -2.32 -14.18 -19.58
C ALA A 112 -3.49 -14.56 -20.52
N LYS A 113 -4.42 -13.63 -20.78
CA LYS A 113 -5.56 -13.78 -21.69
C LYS A 113 -5.29 -13.08 -23.01
#